data_AF-A0A2V6WN06-F1
#
_entry.id   AF-A0A2V6WN06-F1
#
_cell.length_a   1.000
_cell.length_b   1.000
_cell.length_c   1.000
_cell.angle_alpha   90.00
_cell.angle_beta   90.00
_cell.angle_gamma   90.00
#
_symmetry.space_group_name_H-M   'P 1'
#
loop_
_entity.id
_entity.type
_entity.pdbx_description
1 polymer ?
#
loop_
_entity_poly.entity_id
_entity_poly.type
_entity_poly.pdbx_seq_one_letter_code
_entity_poly.pdbx_strand_id
1 'polypeptide(L)' 'MRVLDEGERPTTRTVVGSNFCDVTVVTDPRTNRAVCVSAIDNLGKGGSANGIQNLNVMFGWNERTGLEAPPVYP' A
#
# COMPACT_ATOMS: atom_id res chain seq x y z
N MET A 1 5.21 -1.06 -0.39
CA MET A 1 4.36 -1.19 -1.59
C MET A 1 4.46 -2.62 -2.09
N ARG A 2 3.34 -3.24 -2.49
CA ARG A 2 3.26 -4.60 -3.03
C ARG A 2 2.54 -4.52 -4.37
N VAL A 3 3.18 -4.99 -5.43
CA VAL A 3 2.52 -5.19 -6.73
C VAL A 3 1.94 -6.59 -6.68
N LEU A 4 0.62 -6.70 -6.82
CA LEU A 4 -0.04 -8.00 -6.79
C LEU A 4 0.10 -8.70 -8.14
N ASP A 5 0.01 -10.02 -8.10
CA ASP A 5 0.12 -10.85 -9.30
C ASP A 5 -1.06 -10.61 -10.27
N GLU A 6 -0.87 -10.99 -11.51
CA GLU A 6 -1.90 -10.85 -12.53
C GLU A 6 -3.16 -11.65 -12.13
N GLY A 7 -4.32 -10.99 -12.18
CA GLY A 7 -5.60 -11.58 -11.76
C GLY A 7 -5.97 -11.31 -10.30
N GLU A 8 -5.03 -10.96 -9.44
CA GLU A 8 -5.32 -10.54 -8.07
C GLU A 8 -5.90 -9.11 -8.03
N ARG A 9 -6.60 -8.76 -6.94
CA ARG A 9 -7.20 -7.44 -6.75
C ARG A 9 -6.90 -6.92 -5.36
N PRO A 10 -6.47 -5.65 -5.21
CA PRO A 10 -6.28 -5.06 -3.90
C PRO A 10 -7.60 -5.02 -3.15
N THR A 11 -7.58 -5.37 -1.87
CA THR A 11 -8.72 -5.20 -0.97
C THR A 11 -8.31 -4.34 0.20
N THR A 12 -9.23 -3.54 0.74
CA THR A 12 -8.93 -2.75 1.94
C THR A 12 -8.60 -3.66 3.13
N ARG A 13 -9.24 -4.83 3.25
CA ARG A 13 -9.01 -5.78 4.34
C ARG A 13 -7.57 -6.33 4.38
N THR A 14 -6.91 -6.51 3.24
CA THR A 14 -5.54 -7.05 3.18
C THR A 14 -4.45 -6.04 3.56
N VAL A 15 -4.82 -4.80 3.88
CA VAL A 15 -3.89 -3.71 4.25
C VAL A 15 -4.24 -3.01 5.57
N VAL A 16 -5.40 -3.28 6.17
CA VAL A 16 -5.83 -2.70 7.46
C VAL A 16 -4.77 -2.92 8.55
N GLY A 17 -4.51 -1.87 9.32
CA GLY A 17 -3.54 -1.87 10.43
C GLY A 17 -2.08 -1.92 10.01
N SER A 18 -1.78 -1.84 8.70
CA SER A 18 -0.42 -1.94 8.18
C SER A 18 0.04 -0.67 7.46
N ASN A 19 1.34 -0.58 7.21
CA ASN A 19 1.92 0.44 6.33
C ASN A 19 2.04 -0.04 4.87
N PHE A 20 1.29 -1.08 4.47
CA PHE A 20 1.29 -1.59 3.11
C PHE A 20 0.40 -0.77 2.17
N CYS A 21 0.76 -0.83 0.88
CA CYS A 21 -0.03 -0.32 -0.23
C CYS A 21 0.02 -1.39 -1.32
N ASP A 22 -1.14 -1.98 -1.60
CA ASP A 22 -1.31 -3.01 -2.62
C ASP A 22 -1.76 -2.35 -3.91
N VAL A 23 -1.16 -2.73 -5.04
CA VAL A 23 -1.50 -2.18 -6.35
C VAL A 23 -1.63 -3.28 -7.39
N THR A 24 -2.60 -3.10 -8.29
CA THR A 24 -2.75 -3.90 -9.51
C THR A 24 -3.08 -2.97 -10.67
N VAL A 25 -2.67 -3.37 -11.88
CA VAL A 25 -3.07 -2.72 -13.13
C VAL A 25 -3.82 -3.73 -13.98
N VAL A 26 -4.99 -3.33 -14.50
CA VAL A 26 -5.77 -4.11 -15.47
C VAL A 26 -5.86 -3.31 -16.76
N THR A 27 -5.47 -3.90 -17.88
CA THR A 27 -5.52 -3.24 -19.19
C THR A 27 -6.75 -3.69 -19.98
N ASP A 28 -7.49 -2.74 -20.54
CA ASP A 28 -8.52 -2.99 -21.55
C ASP A 28 -7.93 -2.74 -22.95
N PRO A 29 -7.62 -3.81 -23.72
CA PRO A 29 -7.02 -3.68 -25.04
C PRO A 29 -8.00 -3.12 -26.09
N ARG A 30 -9.32 -3.18 -25.88
CA ARG A 30 -10.29 -2.61 -26.83
C ARG A 30 -10.27 -1.08 -26.81
N THR A 31 -10.03 -0.50 -25.64
CA THR A 31 -10.08 0.96 -25.44
C THR A 31 -8.70 1.57 -25.24
N ASN A 32 -7.64 0.74 -25.21
CA ASN A 32 -6.26 1.14 -24.88
C ASN A 32 -6.19 1.91 -23.55
N ARG A 33 -6.94 1.44 -22.54
CA ARG A 33 -7.00 2.04 -21.20
C ARG A 33 -6.38 1.11 -20.17
N ALA A 34 -5.63 1.69 -19.25
CA ALA A 34 -5.18 1.01 -18.04
C ALA A 34 -6.02 1.48 -16.85
N VAL A 35 -6.51 0.53 -16.07
CA VAL A 35 -7.19 0.76 -14.79
C VAL A 35 -6.24 0.35 -13.69
N CYS A 36 -5.69 1.35 -12.99
CA CYS A 36 -4.84 1.14 -11.83
C CYS A 36 -5.72 1.18 -10.57
N VAL A 37 -5.64 0.13 -9.76
CA VAL A 37 -6.35 0.03 -8.48
C VAL A 37 -5.32 -0.12 -7.38
N SER A 38 -5.52 0.60 -6.28
CA SER A 38 -4.69 0.47 -5.08
C SER A 38 -5.52 0.42 -3.81
N ALA A 39 -5.04 -0.30 -2.79
CA ALA A 39 -5.62 -0.32 -1.45
C ALA A 39 -4.56 0.05 -0.41
N ILE A 40 -4.96 0.91 0.55
CA ILE A 40 -4.18 1.29 1.73
C ILE A 40 -5.08 1.30 2.96
N ASP A 41 -4.48 1.23 4.15
CA ASP A 41 -5.13 1.74 5.36
C ASP A 41 -5.06 3.27 5.36
N ASN A 42 -6.21 3.94 5.45
CA ASN A 42 -6.27 5.41 5.38
C ASN A 42 -5.76 6.11 6.65
N LEU A 43 -5.80 5.47 7.81
CA LEU A 43 -5.26 6.01 9.07
C LEU A 43 -3.77 5.67 9.21
N GLY A 44 -3.38 4.48 8.79
CA GLY A 44 -2.00 4.00 8.73
C GLY A 44 -1.24 4.64 7.56
N LYS A 45 -1.09 3.90 6.46
CA LYS A 45 -0.31 4.35 5.28
C LYS A 45 -0.87 5.64 4.64
N GLY A 46 -2.15 5.93 4.80
CA GLY A 46 -2.77 7.19 4.36
C GLY A 46 -2.58 8.37 5.32
N GLY A 47 -2.05 8.14 6.52
CA GLY A 47 -1.95 9.13 7.59
C GLY A 47 -0.69 8.99 8.44
N SER A 48 -0.83 8.49 9.67
CA SER A 48 0.20 8.55 10.71
C SER A 48 1.44 7.73 10.35
N ALA A 49 1.26 6.53 9.80
CA ALA A 49 2.36 5.65 9.43
C ALA A 49 3.24 6.27 8.33
N ASN A 50 2.63 6.99 7.39
CA ASN A 50 3.38 7.75 6.39
C ASN A 50 4.12 8.96 6.98
N GLY A 51 3.54 9.59 8.02
CA GLY A 51 4.23 10.63 8.79
C GLY A 51 5.50 10.12 9.47
N ILE A 52 5.43 8.94 10.11
CA ILE A 52 6.60 8.26 10.68
C ILE A 52 7.60 7.85 9.60
N GLN A 53 7.12 7.41 8.45
CA GLN A 53 7.99 7.07 7.31
C GLN A 53 8.81 8.28 6.83
N ASN A 54 8.15 9.44 6.70
CA ASN A 54 8.83 10.70 6.38
C ASN A 54 9.81 11.12 7.48
N LEU A 55 9.43 10.97 8.76
CA LEU A 55 10.30 11.24 9.90
C LEU A 55 11.56 10.38 9.83
N ASN A 56 11.43 9.08 9.60
CA ASN A 56 12.55 8.17 9.46
C ASN A 56 13.53 8.66 8.39
N VAL A 57 13.01 9.05 7.21
CA VAL A 57 13.83 9.60 6.11
C VAL A 57 14.51 10.91 6.52
N MET A 58 13.79 11.84 7.14
CA MET A 58 14.34 13.14 7.58
C MET A 58 15.48 13.00 8.59
N PHE A 59 15.42 11.99 9.45
CA PHE A 59 16.44 11.72 10.46
C PHE A 59 17.52 10.73 10.00
N GLY A 60 17.49 10.29 8.74
CA GLY A 60 18.45 9.34 8.18
C GLY A 60 18.34 7.92 8.74
N TRP A 61 17.20 7.58 9.35
CA TRP A 61 16.89 6.23 9.80
C TRP A 61 16.41 5.36 8.65
N ASN A 62 16.38 4.04 8.86
CA ASN A 62 15.74 3.14 7.90
C ASN A 62 14.26 3.54 7.78
N GLU A 63 13.80 3.82 6.56
CA GLU A 63 12.43 4.26 6.26
C GLU A 63 11.35 3.35 6.87
N ARG A 64 11.63 2.04 7.02
CA ARG A 64 10.71 1.02 7.53
C ARG A 64 10.71 0.90 9.06
N THR A 65 11.54 1.66 9.76
CA THR A 65 11.67 1.60 11.23
C THR A 65 10.30 1.84 11.89
N GLY A 66 9.84 0.85 12.66
CA GLY A 66 8.54 0.90 13.36
C GLY A 66 7.29 0.69 12.48
N LEU A 67 7.45 0.29 11.21
CA LEU A 67 6.36 0.25 10.22
C LEU A 67 6.15 -1.14 9.58
N GLU A 68 6.73 -2.19 10.16
CA GLU A 68 6.70 -3.55 9.58
C GLU A 68 5.61 -4.45 10.16
N ALA A 69 4.66 -3.87 10.92
CA ALA A 69 3.54 -4.63 11.43
C ALA A 69 2.73 -5.24 10.27
N PRO A 70 2.41 -6.54 10.33
CA PRO A 70 1.58 -7.18 9.32
C PRO A 70 0.14 -6.61 9.37
N PRO A 71 -0.63 -6.72 8.27
CA PRO A 71 -2.05 -6.39 8.30
C PRO A 71 -2.79 -7.18 9.36
N VAL A 72 -3.79 -6.55 9.96
CA VAL A 72 -4.75 -7.22 10.84
C VAL A 72 -5.83 -7.82 9.96
N TYR A 73 -6.10 -9.11 10.14
CA TYR A 73 -7.09 -9.87 9.39
C TYR A 73 -7.79 -10.86 10.33
N PRO A 74 -9.12 -11.11 10.23
CA PRO A 74 -10.12 -10.57 9.30
C PRO A 74 -10.81 -9.27 9.73
#